data_AF-A0A1S3QJH9-F1
#
_entry.id   AF-A0A1S3QJH9-F1
#
_cell.length_a   1.000
_cell.length_b   1.000
_cell.length_c   1.000
_cell.angle_alpha   90.00
_cell.angle_beta   90.00
_cell.angle_gamma   90.00
#
_symmetry.space_group_name_H-M   'P 1'
#
loop_
_entity.id
_entity.type
_entity.pdbx_description
1 polymer ?
#
loop_
_entity_poly.entity_id
_entity_poly.type
_entity_poly.pdbx_seq_one_letter_code
_entity_poly.pdbx_strand_id
1 'polypeptide(L)'
;RTAIHFYHNRDFTQHHYLPYYYSIRGVLKDGFTYVLYINGGHPPWTLFDYIQHIGSALASLSPCSIPQRLYRQAQSLLRSLIPWSGIASKTGIQYSRTM
;
A
#
# COMPACT_ATOMS: atom_id res chain seq x y z
N ARG A 1 -8.66 -35.77 -14.92
CA ARG A 1 -8.13 -34.38 -14.91
C ARG A 1 -9.13 -33.33 -15.41
N THR A 2 -10.24 -33.71 -16.05
CA THR A 2 -11.25 -32.78 -16.60
C THR A 2 -11.76 -31.78 -15.56
N ALA A 3 -12.07 -32.23 -14.34
CA ALA A 3 -12.53 -31.35 -13.26
C ALA A 3 -11.47 -30.32 -12.81
N ILE A 4 -10.20 -30.72 -12.73
CA ILE A 4 -9.10 -29.82 -12.33
C ILE A 4 -8.97 -28.66 -13.32
N HIS A 5 -8.94 -28.95 -14.62
CA HIS A 5 -8.89 -27.91 -15.65
C HIS A 5 -10.16 -27.05 -15.65
N PHE A 6 -11.33 -27.65 -15.42
CA PHE A 6 -12.59 -26.93 -15.36
C PHE A 6 -12.61 -25.88 -14.25
N TYR A 7 -12.15 -26.23 -13.05
CA TYR A 7 -12.11 -25.33 -11.90
C TYR A 7 -11.01 -24.27 -12.08
N HIS A 8 -9.82 -24.67 -12.52
CA HIS A 8 -8.72 -23.74 -12.76
C HIS A 8 -9.09 -22.66 -13.81
N ASN A 9 -9.82 -23.03 -14.87
CA ASN A 9 -10.26 -22.09 -15.90
C ASN A 9 -11.41 -21.15 -15.45
N ARG A 10 -11.90 -21.30 -14.21
CA ARG A 10 -12.97 -20.49 -13.60
C ARG A 10 -12.47 -19.76 -12.35
N ASP A 11 -11.17 -19.46 -12.32
CA ASP A 11 -10.50 -18.70 -11.26
C ASP A 11 -10.51 -19.39 -9.89
N PHE A 12 -10.78 -20.71 -9.84
CA PHE A 12 -10.54 -21.46 -8.63
C PHE A 12 -9.04 -21.65 -8.43
N THR A 13 -8.59 -21.36 -7.22
CA THR A 13 -7.20 -21.57 -6.80
C THR A 13 -7.07 -22.86 -6.00
N GLN A 14 -5.98 -23.59 -6.20
CA GLN A 14 -5.70 -24.80 -5.41
C GLN A 14 -5.21 -24.37 -4.02
N HIS A 15 -5.94 -24.77 -2.97
CA HIS A 15 -5.65 -24.35 -1.60
C HIS A 15 -4.85 -25.39 -0.81
N HIS A 16 -5.29 -26.66 -0.79
CA HIS A 16 -4.65 -27.70 0.02
C HIS A 16 -4.56 -29.03 -0.72
N TYR A 17 -3.49 -29.76 -0.45
CA TYR A 17 -3.34 -31.17 -0.81
C TYR A 17 -3.81 -32.03 0.36
N LEU A 18 -4.60 -33.06 0.05
CA LEU A 18 -5.21 -33.94 1.03
C LEU A 18 -4.76 -35.38 0.75
N PRO A 19 -3.77 -35.91 1.48
CA PRO A 19 -3.32 -37.27 1.28
C PRO A 19 -4.42 -38.26 1.66
N TYR A 20 -4.61 -39.31 0.84
CA TYR A 20 -5.55 -40.41 1.10
C TYR A 20 -7.01 -39.99 1.38
N TYR A 21 -7.44 -38.84 0.88
CA TYR A 21 -8.77 -38.28 1.12
C TYR A 21 -9.93 -39.12 0.56
N TYR A 22 -9.72 -39.80 -0.56
CA TYR A 22 -10.74 -40.63 -1.21
C TYR A 22 -10.42 -42.12 -1.05
N SER A 23 -11.47 -42.96 -0.97
CA SER A 23 -11.35 -44.41 -1.11
C SER A 23 -12.10 -44.86 -2.36
N ILE A 24 -11.38 -45.36 -3.35
CA ILE A 24 -11.95 -45.86 -4.60
C ILE A 24 -11.70 -47.36 -4.66
N ARG A 25 -12.77 -48.15 -4.50
CA ARG A 25 -12.71 -49.62 -4.48
C ARG A 25 -11.70 -50.15 -3.43
N GLY A 26 -11.69 -49.54 -2.24
CA GLY A 26 -10.79 -49.91 -1.14
C GLY A 26 -9.36 -49.37 -1.25
N VAL A 27 -9.00 -48.71 -2.35
CA VAL A 27 -7.68 -48.08 -2.52
C VAL A 27 -7.77 -46.60 -2.18
N LEU A 28 -6.94 -46.17 -1.24
CA LEU A 28 -6.84 -44.77 -0.84
C LEU A 28 -6.19 -43.93 -1.96
N LYS A 29 -6.73 -42.73 -2.18
CA LYS A 29 -6.31 -41.78 -3.21
C LYS A 29 -6.30 -40.36 -2.66
N ASP A 30 -5.38 -39.56 -3.17
CA ASP A 30 -5.25 -38.17 -2.75
C ASP A 30 -6.30 -37.27 -3.37
N GLY A 31 -6.50 -36.11 -2.74
CA GLY A 31 -7.39 -35.06 -3.19
C GLY A 31 -6.72 -33.69 -3.13
N PHE A 32 -7.39 -32.72 -3.74
CA PHE A 32 -7.04 -31.31 -3.65
C PHE A 32 -8.29 -30.50 -3.32
N THR A 33 -8.14 -29.48 -2.49
CA THR A 33 -9.17 -28.47 -2.25
C THR A 33 -8.97 -27.31 -3.22
N TYR A 34 -10.03 -26.93 -3.92
CA TYR A 34 -10.08 -25.74 -4.77
C TYR A 34 -11.01 -24.71 -4.15
N VAL A 35 -10.61 -23.44 -4.15
CA VAL A 35 -11.37 -22.34 -3.54
C VAL A 35 -11.51 -21.19 -4.52
N LEU A 36 -12.73 -20.65 -4.60
CA LEU A 36 -13.06 -19.41 -5.28
C LEU A 36 -13.60 -18.44 -4.23
N TYR A 37 -12.89 -17.34 -4.03
CA TYR A 37 -13.35 -16.29 -3.14
C TYR A 37 -14.32 -15.37 -3.86
N ILE A 38 -15.47 -15.09 -3.24
CA ILE A 38 -16.52 -14.24 -3.77
C ILE A 38 -16.77 -13.06 -2.83
N ASN A 39 -17.29 -11.95 -3.34
CA ASN A 39 -17.67 -10.77 -2.56
C ASN A 39 -16.53 -10.20 -1.69
N GLY A 40 -15.28 -10.25 -2.17
CA GLY A 40 -14.12 -9.79 -1.40
C GLY A 40 -13.68 -10.73 -0.27
N GLY A 41 -14.19 -11.96 -0.24
CA GLY A 41 -13.65 -13.00 0.62
C GLY A 41 -12.15 -13.20 0.36
N HIS A 42 -11.42 -13.59 1.39
CA HIS A 42 -9.99 -13.86 1.28
C HIS A 42 -9.61 -14.97 2.27
N PRO A 43 -8.47 -15.67 2.05
CA PRO A 43 -7.97 -16.61 3.05
C PRO A 43 -7.71 -15.89 4.39
N PRO A 44 -7.55 -16.61 5.50
CA PRO A 44 -7.00 -16.00 6.71
C PRO A 44 -5.59 -15.47 6.39
N TRP A 45 -5.37 -14.17 6.55
CA TRP A 45 -4.05 -13.57 6.31
C TRP A 45 -3.15 -13.90 7.48
N THR A 46 -1.95 -14.40 7.19
CA THR A 46 -0.90 -14.42 8.20
C THR A 46 -0.37 -13.00 8.42
N LEU A 47 0.25 -12.76 9.58
CA LEU A 47 0.82 -11.43 9.89
C LEU A 47 1.82 -10.95 8.81
N PHE A 48 2.57 -11.88 8.23
CA PHE A 48 3.49 -11.59 7.13
C PHE A 48 2.78 -11.15 5.86
N ASP A 49 1.68 -11.80 5.48
CA ASP A 49 0.88 -11.41 4.32
C ASP A 49 0.36 -9.98 4.48
N TYR A 50 -0.04 -9.60 5.69
CA TYR A 50 -0.51 -8.24 5.99
C TYR A 50 0.60 -7.21 5.83
N ILE A 51 1.80 -7.49 6.34
CA ILE A 51 2.96 -6.61 6.20
C ILE A 51 3.38 -6.48 4.73
N GLN A 52 3.39 -7.58 3.97
CA GLN A 52 3.73 -7.56 2.54
C GLN A 52 2.69 -6.81 1.71
N HIS A 53 1.40 -6.99 2.01
CA HIS A 53 0.33 -6.30 1.30
C HIS A 53 0.35 -4.79 1.59
N ILE A 54 0.56 -4.39 2.85
CA ILE A 54 0.73 -2.98 3.20
C ILE A 54 2.00 -2.42 2.59
N GLY A 55 3.11 -3.15 2.65
CA GLY A 55 4.39 -2.73 2.08
C GLY A 55 4.32 -2.51 0.58
N SER A 56 3.65 -3.39 -0.16
CA SER A 56 3.44 -3.24 -1.61
C SER A 56 2.45 -2.12 -1.95
N ALA A 57 1.37 -1.96 -1.18
CA ALA A 57 0.45 -0.84 -1.32
C ALA A 57 1.15 0.51 -1.05
N LEU A 58 1.97 0.58 -0.01
CA LEU A 58 2.76 1.77 0.34
C LEU A 58 3.89 2.04 -0.66
N ALA A 59 4.51 1.00 -1.22
CA ALA A 59 5.54 1.14 -2.26
C ALA A 59 4.95 1.66 -3.58
N SER A 60 3.67 1.37 -3.86
CA SER A 60 2.95 1.92 -5.01
C SER A 60 2.64 3.42 -4.87
N LEU A 61 2.66 3.94 -3.64
CA LEU A 61 2.59 5.38 -3.38
C LEU A 61 3.97 5.97 -3.65
N SER A 62 4.11 6.59 -4.83
CA SER A 62 5.37 7.20 -5.28
C SER A 62 6.08 7.97 -4.15
N PRO A 63 7.35 7.64 -3.83
CA PRO A 63 8.13 8.22 -2.74
C PRO A 63 8.22 9.75 -2.79
N CYS A 64 7.95 10.35 -3.94
CA CYS A 64 8.10 11.77 -4.18
C CYS A 64 6.94 12.60 -3.60
N SER A 65 5.75 12.01 -3.42
CA SER A 65 4.54 12.79 -3.08
C SER A 65 4.29 12.90 -1.56
N ILE A 66 4.71 11.90 -0.77
CA ILE A 66 4.48 11.86 0.68
C ILE A 66 5.44 12.81 1.43
N PRO A 67 6.78 12.75 1.23
CA PRO A 67 7.70 13.68 1.87
C PRO A 67 7.49 15.11 1.40
N GLN A 68 7.14 15.33 0.12
CA GLN A 68 6.86 16.68 -0.39
C GLN A 68 5.58 17.28 0.21
N ARG A 69 4.52 16.47 0.41
CA ARG A 69 3.28 16.95 1.07
C ARG A 69 3.51 17.24 2.54
N LEU A 70 4.20 16.35 3.25
CA LEU A 70 4.57 16.56 4.64
C LEU A 70 5.49 17.78 4.81
N TYR A 71 6.47 17.96 3.92
CA TYR A 71 7.35 19.12 3.92
C TYR A 71 6.59 20.42 3.65
N ARG A 72 5.70 20.46 2.65
CA ARG A 72 4.90 21.66 2.35
C ARG A 72 3.94 22.02 3.49
N GLN A 73 3.34 21.02 4.15
CA GLN A 73 2.50 21.24 5.32
C GLN A 73 3.32 21.73 6.53
N ALA A 74 4.48 21.13 6.79
CA ALA A 74 5.39 21.59 7.84
C ALA A 74 5.85 23.03 7.56
N GLN A 75 6.19 23.36 6.30
CA GLN A 75 6.60 24.71 5.91
C GLN A 75 5.48 25.75 6.08
N SER A 76 4.23 25.42 5.74
CA SER A 76 3.11 26.38 5.93
C SER A 76 2.83 26.63 7.40
N LEU A 77 2.88 25.58 8.24
CA LEU A 77 2.73 25.71 9.69
C LEU A 77 3.88 26.53 10.29
N LEU A 78 5.12 26.25 9.88
CA LEU A 78 6.29 26.95 10.38
C LEU A 78 6.28 28.44 9.95
N ARG A 79 5.79 28.77 8.75
CA ARG A 79 5.56 30.15 8.32
C ARG A 79 4.42 30.85 9.07
N SER A 80 3.38 30.12 9.47
CA SER A 80 2.29 30.70 10.28
C SER A 80 2.69 30.98 11.73
N LEU A 81 3.72 30.29 12.23
CA LEU A 81 4.22 30.41 13.60
C LEU A 81 5.39 31.40 13.75
N ILE A 82 6.00 31.85 12.65
CA ILE A 82 6.99 32.93 12.66
C ILE A 82 6.25 34.24 12.38
N PRO A 83 5.99 35.09 13.38
CA PRO A 83 5.54 36.45 13.13
C PRO A 83 6.70 37.18 12.45
N TRP A 84 6.43 37.79 11.30
CA TRP A 84 7.35 38.65 10.57
C TRP A 84 7.87 39.76 11.50
N SER A 85 8.97 39.52 12.20
CA SER A 85 9.66 40.55 12.96
C SER A 85 10.23 41.54 11.96
N GLY A 86 9.55 42.68 11.85
CA GLY A 86 9.91 43.76 10.96
C GLY A 86 11.36 44.19 11.17
N ILE A 87 12.16 44.08 10.12
CA ILE A 87 13.44 44.76 10.01
C ILE A 87 13.32 45.70 8.81
N ALA A 88 12.62 46.81 9.03
CA ALA A 88 12.76 48.02 8.21
C ALA A 88 13.65 48.99 9.00
N SER A 89 14.90 48.60 9.25
CA SER A 89 15.89 49.48 9.85
C SER A 89 16.44 50.44 8.78
N LYS A 90 15.89 51.66 8.80
CA LYS A 90 16.49 52.94 8.38
C LYS A 90 17.79 52.85 7.56
N THR A 91 17.70 53.10 6.25
CA THR A 91 18.80 53.70 5.48
C THR A 91 18.34 55.07 5.01
N GLY A 92 18.58 56.07 5.87
CA GLY A 92 18.56 57.47 5.44
C GLY A 92 19.77 57.73 4.56
N ILE A 93 19.54 58.04 3.29
CA ILE A 93 20.53 58.74 2.46
C ILE A 93 19.85 60.03 2.00
N GLN A 94 20.22 61.09 2.70
CA GLN A 94 19.88 62.48 2.45
C GLN A 94 20.66 62.95 1.23
N TYR A 95 20.02 63.10 0.07
CA TYR A 95 20.61 63.82 -1.06
C TYR A 95 20.40 65.32 -0.83
N SER A 96 21.44 65.99 -0.31
CA SER A 96 21.53 67.44 -0.29
C SER A 96 21.76 67.97 -1.70
N ARG A 97 20.79 68.76 -2.15
CA ARG A 97 20.83 69.73 -3.23
C ARG A 97 22.07 70.64 -3.14
N THR A 98 22.88 70.70 -4.19
CA THR A 98 23.66 71.91 -4.52
C THR A 98 23.51 72.19 -6.01
N MET A 99 23.31 73.48 -6.28
CA MET A 99 23.01 74.13 -7.55
C MET A 99 24.02 73.85 -8.66
#